data_AF-A0A1P8X8Y3-F1
#
_entry.id   AF-A0A1P8X8Y3-F1
#
_cell.length_a   1.000
_cell.length_b   1.000
_cell.length_c   1.000
_cell.angle_alpha   90.00
_cell.angle_beta   90.00
_cell.angle_gamma   90.00
#
_symmetry.space_group_name_H-M   'P 1'
#
loop_
_entity.id
_entity.type
_entity.pdbx_description
1 polymer ?
#
loop_
_entity_poly.entity_id
_entity_poly.type
_entity_poly.pdbx_seq_one_letter_code
_entity_poly.pdbx_strand_id
1 'polypeptide(L)'
;MKWLGGGLLAAALLSGCGAVSGVPLPAADDPTVFFDGPAASFGQRVSSPDRIRLTYLRALRRIDVCGLVDRAALSRVGEIQSLGSLFALNQCDVEVKVPGRAAPSYISAALELTTPHGPEILTVESLPVSEAYDGACEYLIPVNLADLPGASPLFGPEQPHLRVSMVAESDCATVRRVASVIAERVAGGSLPVRDGAAAYTTALAERDPCEILAALPAGDIGYWNVPGTGPYRCEFGIDSGPDGGTVPMVLSLRPRLVDAAVEGREHTGADVYLDRRSCSALVFVGPDLQRRLGNGALADTGDISIRPTVEVSGKQAPCTGNTLAEQVAVRAAGLFR
;
A
#
# COMPACT_ATOMS: atom_id res chain seq x y z
N MET A 1 -1.18 36.60 -70.04
CA MET A 1 -1.65 35.60 -69.04
C MET A 1 -0.79 35.79 -67.81
N LYS A 2 -1.29 36.42 -66.73
CA LYS A 2 -1.64 35.78 -65.42
C LYS A 2 -0.64 34.66 -65.09
N TRP A 3 0.15 34.70 -64.01
CA TRP A 3 -0.30 34.54 -62.63
C TRP A 3 0.62 35.30 -61.63
N LEU A 4 0.00 36.00 -60.67
CA LEU A 4 0.61 36.52 -59.45
C LEU A 4 0.59 35.40 -58.40
N GLY A 5 1.77 34.94 -57.96
CA GLY A 5 1.92 34.03 -56.83
C GLY A 5 2.30 34.82 -55.57
N GLY A 6 1.32 35.12 -54.74
CA GLY A 6 1.54 35.70 -53.41
C GLY A 6 2.11 34.66 -52.46
N GLY A 7 3.32 34.90 -51.93
CA GLY A 7 3.88 34.12 -50.84
C GLY A 7 3.34 34.62 -49.51
N LEU A 8 2.46 33.84 -48.87
CA LEU A 8 2.18 33.96 -47.44
C LEU A 8 3.39 33.43 -46.66
N LEU A 9 4.10 34.31 -45.95
CA LEU A 9 4.98 33.92 -44.86
C LEU A 9 4.11 33.48 -43.68
N ALA A 10 4.05 32.18 -43.42
CA ALA A 10 3.51 31.63 -42.18
C ALA A 10 4.54 31.86 -41.06
N ALA A 11 4.26 32.84 -40.19
CA ALA A 11 4.99 33.00 -38.93
C ALA A 11 4.61 31.85 -37.98
N ALA A 12 5.50 30.87 -37.85
CA ALA A 12 5.38 29.84 -36.82
C ALA A 12 5.63 30.48 -35.46
N LEU A 13 4.54 30.75 -34.72
CA LEU A 13 4.59 31.11 -33.31
C LEU A 13 5.07 29.89 -32.52
N LEU A 14 6.36 29.90 -32.16
CA LEU A 14 6.93 29.01 -31.16
C LEU A 14 6.30 29.35 -29.80
N SER A 15 5.19 28.70 -29.47
CA SER A 15 4.67 28.67 -28.11
C SER A 15 5.67 27.90 -27.25
N GLY A 16 6.53 28.63 -26.55
CA GLY A 16 7.49 28.07 -25.61
C GLY A 16 6.77 27.30 -24.50
N CYS A 17 7.28 26.11 -24.20
CA CYS A 17 6.91 25.36 -23.00
C CYS A 17 7.11 26.26 -21.78
N GLY A 18 6.02 26.62 -21.11
CA GLY A 18 6.10 27.27 -19.81
C GLY A 18 6.88 26.36 -18.86
N ALA A 19 7.87 26.92 -18.16
CA ALA A 19 8.59 26.22 -17.12
C ALA A 19 7.58 25.79 -16.05
N VAL A 20 7.37 24.48 -15.92
CA VAL A 20 6.66 23.91 -14.78
C VAL A 20 7.61 24.07 -13.59
N SER A 21 7.33 25.03 -12.72
CA SER A 21 7.97 25.12 -11.41
C SER A 21 7.54 23.91 -10.59
N GLY A 22 8.34 22.86 -10.64
CA GLY A 22 8.30 21.72 -9.73
C GLY A 22 9.68 21.55 -9.11
N VAL A 23 9.73 21.19 -7.83
CA VAL A 23 10.95 20.63 -7.26
C VAL A 23 11.21 19.34 -8.04
N PRO A 24 12.39 19.15 -8.68
CA PRO A 24 12.69 17.89 -9.34
C PRO A 24 12.52 16.77 -8.33
N LEU A 25 11.65 15.80 -8.65
CA LEU A 25 11.54 14.58 -7.87
C LEU A 25 12.92 13.90 -7.85
N PRO A 26 13.32 13.27 -6.73
CA PRO A 26 14.49 12.41 -6.72
C PRO A 26 14.42 11.43 -7.89
N ALA A 27 15.57 11.09 -8.48
CA ALA A 27 15.59 10.07 -9.52
C ALA A 27 14.91 8.80 -9.00
N ALA A 28 14.17 8.09 -9.85
CA ALA A 28 13.45 6.86 -9.48
C ALA A 28 14.35 5.76 -8.88
N ASP A 29 15.68 5.92 -9.00
CA ASP A 29 16.72 5.03 -8.49
C ASP A 29 17.52 5.61 -7.29
N ASP A 30 17.13 6.75 -6.71
CA ASP A 30 17.83 7.32 -5.55
C ASP A 30 17.43 6.60 -4.24
N PRO A 31 18.30 5.77 -3.64
CA PRO A 31 17.94 5.00 -2.45
C PRO A 31 17.75 5.87 -1.19
N THR A 32 18.22 7.12 -1.20
CA THR A 32 18.09 8.03 -0.04
C THR A 32 16.64 8.42 0.22
N VAL A 33 15.78 8.34 -0.80
CA VAL A 33 14.36 8.72 -0.70
C VAL A 33 13.59 7.85 0.30
N PHE A 34 13.99 6.60 0.53
CA PHE A 34 13.26 5.69 1.42
C PHE A 34 13.37 6.13 2.89
N PHE A 35 14.52 6.67 3.29
CA PHE A 35 14.80 7.10 4.66
C PHE A 35 14.86 8.62 4.83
N ASP A 36 14.50 9.40 3.81
CA ASP A 36 14.51 10.86 3.89
C ASP A 36 13.58 11.42 4.99
N GLY A 37 14.16 12.23 5.88
CA GLY A 37 13.55 12.86 7.06
C GLY A 37 13.21 11.89 8.22
N PRO A 38 12.99 12.37 9.45
CA PRO A 38 12.50 11.53 10.53
C PRO A 38 11.02 11.16 10.35
N ALA A 39 10.59 10.00 10.84
CA ALA A 39 9.16 9.70 10.96
C ALA A 39 8.46 10.69 11.91
N ALA A 40 7.26 11.14 11.52
CA ALA A 40 6.46 12.08 12.30
C ALA A 40 5.97 11.43 13.60
N SER A 41 5.91 12.23 14.68
CA SER A 41 5.36 11.77 15.96
C SER A 41 3.90 12.16 16.18
N PHE A 42 3.32 12.97 15.29
CA PHE A 42 1.91 13.42 15.36
C PHE A 42 1.52 13.99 16.73
N GLY A 43 2.42 14.76 17.35
CA GLY A 43 2.22 15.34 18.69
C GLY A 43 2.37 14.35 19.84
N GLN A 44 2.59 13.06 19.57
CA GLN A 44 2.74 12.01 20.57
C GLN A 44 4.19 11.88 21.06
N ARG A 45 4.35 11.33 22.26
CA ARG A 45 5.65 10.87 22.76
C ARG A 45 5.95 9.51 22.12
N VAL A 46 7.10 9.41 21.47
CA VAL A 46 7.53 8.21 20.75
C VAL A 46 8.95 7.86 21.18
N SER A 47 9.17 6.61 21.59
CA SER A 47 10.50 6.13 21.96
C SER A 47 11.45 6.07 20.75
N SER A 48 12.76 5.99 20.99
CA SER A 48 13.71 5.85 19.87
C SER A 48 13.50 4.57 19.05
N PRO A 49 13.29 3.38 19.66
CA PRO A 49 12.95 2.17 18.91
C PRO A 49 11.67 2.30 18.08
N ASP A 50 10.63 2.90 18.65
CA ASP A 50 9.36 3.14 17.94
C ASP A 50 9.55 4.08 16.76
N ARG A 51 10.34 5.15 16.91
CA ARG A 51 10.65 6.08 15.82
C ARG A 51 11.37 5.39 14.67
N ILE A 52 12.27 4.46 14.98
CA ILE A 52 12.96 3.66 13.95
C ILE A 52 11.95 2.77 13.23
N ARG A 53 11.11 2.03 13.97
CA ARG A 53 10.03 1.23 13.37
C ARG A 53 9.14 2.05 12.44
N LEU A 54 8.68 3.22 12.87
CA LEU A 54 7.85 4.12 12.05
C LEU A 54 8.58 4.59 10.79
N THR A 55 9.90 4.78 10.86
CA THR A 55 10.72 5.14 9.70
C THR A 55 10.76 4.00 8.68
N TYR A 56 10.87 2.74 9.13
CA TYR A 56 10.75 1.57 8.25
C TYR A 56 9.35 1.40 7.66
N LEU A 57 8.29 1.62 8.44
CA LEU A 57 6.92 1.58 7.92
C LEU A 57 6.70 2.63 6.84
N ARG A 58 7.28 3.82 6.99
CA ARG A 58 7.28 4.86 5.96
C ARG A 58 8.09 4.44 4.74
N ALA A 59 9.28 3.87 4.92
CA ALA A 59 10.10 3.36 3.83
C ALA A 59 9.32 2.30 3.01
N LEU A 60 8.62 1.37 3.67
CA LEU A 60 7.75 0.40 3.01
C LEU A 60 6.62 1.05 2.19
N ARG A 61 5.97 2.10 2.71
CA ARG A 61 4.95 2.85 1.95
C ARG A 61 5.52 3.54 0.71
N ARG A 62 6.81 3.93 0.74
CA ARG A 62 7.52 4.58 -0.37
C ARG A 62 7.98 3.61 -1.45
N ILE A 63 7.86 2.29 -1.26
CA ILE A 63 8.20 1.30 -2.29
C ILE A 63 6.97 1.03 -3.17
N ASP A 64 7.15 1.09 -4.49
CA ASP A 64 6.15 0.58 -5.42
C ASP A 64 6.22 -0.96 -5.48
N VAL A 65 5.43 -1.62 -4.64
CA VAL A 65 5.32 -3.08 -4.61
C VAL A 65 4.99 -3.69 -5.97
N CYS A 66 4.24 -3.00 -6.83
CA CYS A 66 3.95 -3.49 -8.18
C CYS A 66 5.13 -3.29 -9.14
N GLY A 67 5.99 -2.29 -8.89
CA GLY A 67 7.26 -2.13 -9.59
C GLY A 67 8.29 -3.20 -9.25
N LEU A 68 8.16 -3.89 -8.11
CA LEU A 68 8.99 -5.06 -7.76
C LEU A 68 8.61 -6.29 -8.59
N VAL A 69 7.40 -6.28 -9.16
CA VAL A 69 6.93 -7.35 -10.03
C VAL A 69 7.35 -7.05 -11.47
N ASP A 70 8.55 -7.48 -11.83
CA ASP A 70 9.09 -7.31 -13.18
C ASP A 70 8.28 -8.13 -14.21
N ARG A 71 7.64 -7.43 -15.14
CA ARG A 71 6.82 -8.01 -16.20
C ARG A 71 7.62 -8.91 -17.14
N ALA A 72 8.82 -8.48 -17.51
CA ALA A 72 9.68 -9.25 -18.40
C ALA A 72 10.12 -10.54 -17.70
N ALA A 73 10.50 -10.43 -16.43
CA ALA A 73 10.94 -11.58 -15.65
C ALA A 73 9.80 -12.58 -15.41
N LEU A 74 8.59 -12.10 -15.10
CA LEU A 74 7.39 -12.94 -14.89
C LEU A 74 6.85 -13.60 -16.16
N SER A 75 7.18 -13.10 -17.34
CA SER A 75 6.82 -13.75 -18.61
C SER A 75 7.35 -15.19 -18.72
N ARG A 76 8.40 -15.52 -17.95
CA ARG A 76 8.96 -16.89 -17.80
C ARG A 76 8.02 -17.84 -17.04
N VAL A 77 7.06 -17.30 -16.28
CA VAL A 77 6.04 -18.06 -15.54
C VAL A 77 4.75 -18.17 -16.36
N GLY A 78 4.30 -17.05 -16.92
CA GLY A 78 3.09 -16.96 -17.72
C GLY A 78 2.86 -15.54 -18.22
N GLU A 79 1.77 -15.36 -18.97
CA GLU A 79 1.42 -14.05 -19.52
C GLU A 79 0.68 -13.22 -18.48
N ILE A 80 1.23 -12.06 -18.08
CA ILE A 80 0.55 -11.12 -17.18
C ILE A 80 -0.65 -10.51 -17.92
N GLN A 81 -1.84 -10.76 -17.40
CA GLN A 81 -3.07 -10.16 -17.90
C GLN A 81 -3.28 -8.79 -17.27
N SER A 82 -3.15 -8.71 -15.94
CA SER A 82 -3.32 -7.46 -15.20
C SER A 82 -2.53 -7.45 -13.89
N LEU A 83 -2.25 -6.25 -13.38
CA LEU A 83 -1.68 -6.03 -12.06
C LEU A 83 -2.21 -4.75 -11.40
N GLY A 84 -2.23 -4.70 -10.07
CA GLY A 84 -2.59 -3.50 -9.31
C GLY A 84 -2.67 -3.73 -7.81
N SER A 85 -2.81 -2.66 -7.02
CA SER A 85 -3.00 -2.74 -5.57
C SER A 85 -4.50 -2.72 -5.24
N LEU A 86 -5.18 -3.86 -5.42
CA LEU A 86 -6.64 -3.93 -5.41
C LEU A 86 -7.24 -4.33 -4.06
N PHE A 87 -6.45 -4.91 -3.15
CA PHE A 87 -6.93 -5.35 -1.83
C PHE A 87 -6.14 -4.79 -0.63
N ALA A 88 -4.93 -4.27 -0.88
CA ALA A 88 -4.11 -3.52 0.07
C ALA A 88 -3.13 -2.60 -0.66
N LEU A 89 -2.79 -1.45 -0.06
CA LEU A 89 -1.92 -0.43 -0.71
C LEU A 89 -0.44 -0.84 -0.72
N ASN A 90 -0.03 -1.75 0.15
CA ASN A 90 1.30 -2.37 0.19
C ASN A 90 1.35 -3.73 -0.54
N GLN A 91 0.36 -4.04 -1.36
CA GLN A 91 0.24 -5.30 -2.08
C GLN A 91 0.13 -5.07 -3.59
N CYS A 92 0.76 -5.94 -4.38
CA CYS A 92 0.49 -6.08 -5.80
C CYS A 92 -0.24 -7.39 -6.04
N ASP A 93 -1.45 -7.27 -6.57
CA ASP A 93 -2.26 -8.37 -7.07
C ASP A 93 -1.95 -8.55 -8.56
N VAL A 94 -1.59 -9.76 -8.97
CA VAL A 94 -1.18 -10.05 -10.34
C VAL A 94 -1.97 -11.22 -10.88
N GLU A 95 -2.65 -10.98 -12.00
CA GLU A 95 -3.36 -11.98 -12.76
C GLU A 95 -2.43 -12.52 -13.85
N VAL A 96 -2.09 -13.81 -13.77
CA VAL A 96 -1.15 -14.47 -14.68
C VAL A 96 -1.81 -15.64 -15.37
N LYS A 97 -1.77 -15.64 -16.71
CA LYS A 97 -2.17 -16.78 -17.54
C LYS A 97 -1.00 -17.76 -17.65
N VAL A 98 -1.05 -18.82 -16.85
CA VAL A 98 -0.04 -19.89 -16.89
C VAL A 98 -0.35 -20.86 -18.04
N PRO A 99 0.64 -21.21 -18.89
CA PRO A 99 0.47 -22.19 -19.96
C PRO A 99 -0.09 -23.52 -19.45
N GLY A 100 -1.06 -24.09 -20.19
CA GLY A 100 -1.71 -25.36 -19.84
C GLY A 100 -2.82 -25.26 -18.79
N ARG A 101 -3.10 -24.07 -18.23
CA ARG A 101 -4.26 -23.86 -17.34
C ARG A 101 -5.42 -23.20 -18.06
N ALA A 102 -6.64 -23.61 -17.72
CA ALA A 102 -7.86 -22.99 -18.25
C ALA A 102 -8.10 -21.59 -17.65
N ALA A 103 -8.09 -21.48 -16.32
CA ALA A 103 -8.25 -20.22 -15.61
C ALA A 103 -6.90 -19.50 -15.38
N PRO A 104 -6.90 -18.16 -15.26
CA PRO A 104 -5.74 -17.42 -14.78
C PRO A 104 -5.47 -17.73 -13.30
N SER A 105 -4.21 -17.59 -12.89
CA SER A 105 -3.78 -17.67 -11.50
C SER A 105 -3.62 -16.26 -10.91
N TYR A 106 -3.98 -16.09 -9.65
CA TYR A 106 -3.91 -14.81 -8.94
C TYR A 106 -2.82 -14.87 -7.88
N ILE A 107 -1.75 -14.09 -8.11
CA ILE A 107 -0.62 -13.95 -7.20
C ILE A 107 -0.80 -12.69 -6.37
N SER A 108 -0.42 -12.76 -5.10
CA SER A 108 -0.27 -11.60 -4.22
C SER A 108 1.20 -11.44 -3.85
N ALA A 109 1.73 -10.24 -4.03
CA ALA A 109 3.05 -9.83 -3.52
C ALA A 109 2.86 -8.66 -2.55
N ALA A 110 3.12 -8.84 -1.26
CA ALA A 110 2.82 -7.87 -0.22
C ALA A 110 4.05 -7.51 0.62
N LEU A 111 4.30 -6.21 0.80
CA LEU A 111 5.40 -5.69 1.63
C LEU A 111 4.98 -5.59 3.10
N GLU A 112 5.76 -6.20 4.00
CA GLU A 112 5.45 -6.22 5.44
C GLU A 112 6.70 -6.20 6.32
N LEU A 113 6.52 -5.77 7.58
CA LEU A 113 7.46 -6.09 8.65
C LEU A 113 6.99 -7.40 9.28
N THR A 114 7.79 -8.44 9.17
CA THR A 114 7.43 -9.77 9.67
C THR A 114 8.67 -10.53 10.13
N THR A 115 8.47 -11.57 10.93
CA THR A 115 9.53 -12.51 11.32
C THR A 115 9.37 -13.77 10.48
N PRO A 116 10.39 -14.22 9.73
CA PRO A 116 10.33 -15.50 9.04
C PRO A 116 10.35 -16.63 10.08
N HIS A 117 9.35 -17.51 10.01
CA HIS A 117 9.24 -18.68 10.90
C HIS A 117 9.42 -20.01 10.17
N GLY A 118 9.36 -20.00 8.83
CA GLY A 118 9.57 -21.17 7.99
C GLY A 118 11.04 -21.39 7.63
N PRO A 119 11.37 -22.56 7.06
CA PRO A 119 12.71 -22.86 6.58
C PRO A 119 13.08 -22.01 5.35
N GLU A 120 14.37 -21.77 5.16
CA GLU A 120 14.90 -21.33 3.87
C GLU A 120 14.70 -22.45 2.84
N ILE A 121 14.05 -22.14 1.71
CA ILE A 121 13.72 -23.12 0.68
C ILE A 121 14.56 -22.96 -0.59
N LEU A 122 15.13 -21.77 -0.83
CA LEU A 122 16.06 -21.50 -1.92
C LEU A 122 16.84 -20.21 -1.65
N THR A 123 17.98 -20.06 -2.31
CA THR A 123 18.75 -18.81 -2.31
C THR A 123 18.82 -18.27 -3.74
N VAL A 124 18.50 -17.00 -3.95
CA VAL A 124 18.62 -16.30 -5.25
C VAL A 124 19.64 -15.19 -5.11
N GLU A 125 20.76 -15.25 -5.83
CA GLU A 125 21.78 -14.18 -5.80
C GLU A 125 22.17 -13.75 -4.37
N SER A 126 22.40 -14.73 -3.49
CA SER A 126 22.70 -14.54 -2.05
C SER A 126 21.54 -14.01 -1.19
N LEU A 127 20.34 -13.85 -1.76
CA LEU A 127 19.12 -13.53 -1.03
C LEU A 127 18.40 -14.81 -0.60
N PRO A 128 18.27 -15.10 0.71
CA PRO A 128 17.57 -16.29 1.18
C PRO A 128 16.06 -16.11 1.04
N VAL A 129 15.39 -17.03 0.36
CA VAL A 129 13.92 -17.06 0.26
C VAL A 129 13.43 -18.17 1.17
N SER A 130 12.59 -17.81 2.14
CA SER A 130 12.04 -18.75 3.13
C SER A 130 10.55 -18.93 2.94
N GLU A 131 9.98 -19.98 3.54
CA GLU A 131 8.54 -20.03 3.75
C GLU A 131 8.13 -19.10 4.91
N ALA A 132 6.89 -18.61 4.88
CA ALA A 132 6.34 -17.82 5.98
C ALA A 132 6.28 -18.65 7.28
N TYR A 133 5.87 -19.90 7.16
CA TYR A 133 5.91 -20.97 8.17
C TYR A 133 6.03 -22.32 7.45
N ASP A 134 6.40 -23.37 8.17
CA ASP A 134 6.59 -24.71 7.58
C ASP A 134 5.33 -25.20 6.84
N GLY A 135 5.45 -25.42 5.53
CA GLY A 135 4.35 -25.87 4.68
C GLY A 135 3.35 -24.78 4.28
N ALA A 136 3.69 -23.49 4.45
CA ALA A 136 2.78 -22.38 4.18
C ALA A 136 2.35 -22.24 2.73
N CYS A 137 3.19 -22.62 1.76
CA CYS A 137 3.01 -22.27 0.36
C CYS A 137 3.04 -20.74 0.10
N GLU A 138 3.61 -19.99 1.05
CA GLU A 138 3.81 -18.55 1.01
C GLU A 138 5.29 -18.28 1.24
N TYR A 139 5.91 -17.48 0.39
CA TYR A 139 7.36 -17.27 0.41
C TYR A 139 7.69 -15.84 0.82
N LEU A 140 8.66 -15.71 1.73
CA LEU A 140 9.19 -14.44 2.20
C LEU A 140 10.53 -14.19 1.52
N ILE A 141 10.62 -13.02 0.87
CA ILE A 141 11.84 -12.51 0.25
C ILE A 141 12.29 -11.32 1.09
N PRO A 142 13.48 -11.35 1.72
CA PRO A 142 13.95 -10.24 2.52
C PRO A 142 14.19 -9.00 1.65
N VAL A 143 13.77 -7.85 2.17
CA VAL A 143 14.02 -6.54 1.56
C VAL A 143 15.01 -5.81 2.46
N ASN A 144 16.27 -5.72 2.03
CA ASN A 144 17.38 -5.24 2.87
C ASN A 144 17.39 -3.71 3.05
N LEU A 145 16.31 -3.15 3.58
CA LEU A 145 16.20 -1.70 3.84
C LEU A 145 17.24 -1.20 4.83
N ALA A 146 17.75 -2.07 5.71
CA ALA A 146 18.80 -1.73 6.67
C ALA A 146 20.13 -1.34 6.01
N ASP A 147 20.37 -1.77 4.77
CA ASP A 147 21.59 -1.47 4.03
C ASP A 147 21.50 -0.14 3.26
N LEU A 148 20.33 0.50 3.25
CA LEU A 148 20.12 1.74 2.53
C LEU A 148 20.65 2.96 3.30
N PRO A 149 21.12 4.01 2.61
CA PRO A 149 21.57 5.24 3.25
C PRO A 149 20.49 5.86 4.15
N GLY A 150 20.88 6.24 5.37
CA GLY A 150 19.97 6.86 6.34
C GLY A 150 19.15 5.87 7.18
N ALA A 151 19.22 4.56 6.90
CA ALA A 151 18.60 3.55 7.74
C ALA A 151 19.30 3.45 9.10
N SER A 152 18.53 3.55 10.18
CA SER A 152 18.98 3.15 11.52
C SER A 152 18.72 1.66 11.71
N PRO A 153 19.54 0.91 12.46
CA PRO A 153 19.28 -0.52 12.70
C PRO A 153 17.89 -0.76 13.29
N LEU A 154 17.10 -1.63 12.65
CA LEU A 154 15.81 -2.06 13.16
C LEU A 154 16.00 -3.00 14.37
N PHE A 155 15.26 -2.74 15.44
CA PHE A 155 15.30 -3.56 16.65
C PHE A 155 14.24 -4.67 16.61
N GLY A 156 14.62 -5.86 17.09
CA GLY A 156 13.71 -7.00 17.20
C GLY A 156 13.78 -7.96 16.01
N PRO A 157 12.96 -9.02 16.03
CA PRO A 157 13.02 -10.09 15.04
C PRO A 157 12.30 -9.76 13.74
N GLU A 158 11.38 -8.79 13.76
CA GLU A 158 10.65 -8.37 12.57
C GLU A 158 11.58 -7.61 11.62
N GLN A 159 11.59 -8.03 10.36
CA GLN A 159 12.38 -7.42 9.29
C GLN A 159 11.49 -7.19 8.07
N PRO A 160 11.87 -6.24 7.18
CA PRO A 160 11.14 -6.01 5.95
C PRO A 160 11.22 -7.23 5.02
N HIS A 161 10.06 -7.73 4.61
CA HIS A 161 9.95 -8.81 3.62
C HIS A 161 8.89 -8.47 2.58
N LEU A 162 9.07 -9.04 1.39
CA LEU A 162 8.02 -9.22 0.41
C LEU A 162 7.47 -10.64 0.54
N ARG A 163 6.21 -10.76 0.95
CA ARG A 163 5.47 -12.02 0.98
C ARG A 163 4.83 -12.28 -0.37
N VAL A 164 5.10 -13.44 -0.95
CA VAL A 164 4.52 -13.89 -2.22
C VAL A 164 3.64 -15.12 -1.96
N SER A 165 2.37 -15.03 -2.34
CA SER A 165 1.37 -16.10 -2.16
C SER A 165 0.36 -16.14 -3.31
N MET A 166 -0.55 -17.11 -3.29
CA MET A 166 -1.72 -17.15 -4.17
C MET A 166 -3.00 -16.78 -3.42
N VAL A 167 -3.93 -16.10 -4.11
CA VAL A 167 -5.14 -15.53 -3.49
C VAL A 167 -6.26 -16.56 -3.27
N ALA A 168 -6.24 -17.73 -3.92
CA ALA A 168 -7.35 -18.69 -3.84
C ALA A 168 -6.96 -20.18 -3.96
N GLU A 169 -6.01 -20.52 -4.82
CA GLU A 169 -5.58 -21.91 -5.04
C GLU A 169 -4.14 -22.10 -4.56
N SER A 170 -3.84 -23.17 -3.84
CA SER A 170 -2.47 -23.47 -3.43
C SER A 170 -1.74 -24.23 -4.53
N ASP A 171 -0.88 -23.53 -5.26
CA ASP A 171 0.09 -24.15 -6.17
C ASP A 171 1.51 -23.67 -5.85
N CYS A 172 2.13 -24.36 -4.90
CA CYS A 172 3.42 -23.96 -4.35
C CYS A 172 4.53 -23.98 -5.40
N ALA A 173 4.42 -24.81 -6.44
CA ALA A 173 5.40 -24.84 -7.51
C ALA A 173 5.38 -23.53 -8.32
N THR A 174 4.19 -23.01 -8.63
CA THR A 174 4.05 -21.71 -9.30
C THR A 174 4.43 -20.57 -8.37
N VAL A 175 3.94 -20.54 -7.13
CA VAL A 175 4.31 -19.46 -6.18
C VAL A 175 5.81 -19.42 -5.94
N ARG A 176 6.48 -20.58 -5.82
CA ARG A 176 7.93 -20.65 -5.64
C ARG A 176 8.67 -20.11 -6.86
N ARG A 177 8.21 -20.42 -8.06
CA ARG A 177 8.80 -19.88 -9.30
C ARG A 177 8.64 -18.37 -9.39
N VAL A 178 7.46 -17.87 -9.05
CA VAL A 178 7.17 -16.42 -9.01
C VAL A 178 8.04 -15.72 -7.96
N ALA A 179 8.13 -16.28 -6.75
CA ALA A 179 8.98 -15.76 -5.68
C ALA A 179 10.46 -15.72 -6.09
N SER A 180 10.96 -16.77 -6.75
CA SER A 180 12.34 -16.79 -7.27
C SER A 180 12.59 -15.66 -8.28
N VAL A 181 11.65 -15.42 -9.19
CA VAL A 181 11.76 -14.35 -10.19
C VAL A 181 11.75 -12.97 -9.55
N ILE A 182 10.88 -12.75 -8.56
CA ILE A 182 10.83 -11.46 -7.85
C ILE A 182 12.09 -11.28 -6.98
N ALA A 183 12.62 -12.36 -6.40
CA ALA A 183 13.85 -12.33 -5.62
C ALA A 183 15.07 -11.88 -6.46
N GLU A 184 15.16 -12.27 -7.74
CA GLU A 184 16.18 -11.74 -8.68
C GLU A 184 16.09 -10.21 -8.78
N ARG A 185 14.87 -9.66 -8.90
CA ARG A 185 14.64 -8.21 -8.98
C ARG A 185 15.05 -7.51 -7.68
N VAL A 186 14.71 -8.10 -6.53
CA VAL A 186 15.06 -7.55 -5.21
C VAL A 186 16.58 -7.61 -4.96
N ALA A 187 17.24 -8.71 -5.34
CA ALA A 187 18.69 -8.90 -5.19
C ALA A 187 19.50 -7.89 -6.01
N GLY A 188 18.96 -7.43 -7.16
CA GLY A 188 19.55 -6.36 -7.96
C GLY A 188 19.66 -4.99 -7.26
N GLY A 189 19.07 -4.82 -6.08
CA GLY A 189 19.32 -3.69 -5.17
C GLY A 189 18.62 -2.36 -5.50
N SER A 190 18.09 -2.18 -6.71
CA SER A 190 17.23 -1.04 -7.05
C SER A 190 15.78 -1.33 -6.64
N LEU A 191 15.34 -0.69 -5.56
CA LEU A 191 13.95 -0.71 -5.13
C LEU A 191 13.18 0.39 -5.86
N PRO A 192 12.02 0.08 -6.47
CA PRO A 192 11.21 1.06 -7.18
C PRO A 192 10.55 2.01 -6.19
N VAL A 193 10.72 3.31 -6.45
CA VAL A 193 10.07 4.35 -5.66
C VAL A 193 8.61 4.47 -6.08
N ARG A 194 7.72 4.61 -5.09
CA ARG A 194 6.33 4.98 -5.31
C ARG A 194 6.25 6.49 -5.53
N ASP A 195 6.07 6.87 -6.79
CA ASP A 195 5.86 8.24 -7.22
C ASP A 195 4.69 8.33 -8.22
N GLY A 196 4.51 9.48 -8.88
CA GLY A 196 3.48 9.66 -9.90
C GLY A 196 3.64 8.77 -11.15
N ALA A 197 4.78 8.11 -11.33
CA ALA A 197 5.04 7.14 -12.40
C ALA A 197 4.85 5.68 -11.96
N ALA A 198 4.56 5.45 -10.67
CA ALA A 198 4.32 4.12 -10.11
C ALA A 198 3.29 3.33 -10.93
N ALA A 199 3.40 2.01 -10.90
CA ALA A 199 2.49 1.12 -11.60
C ALA A 199 1.03 1.34 -11.16
N TYR A 200 0.84 1.79 -9.92
CA TYR A 200 -0.42 2.16 -9.31
C TYR A 200 -0.29 3.46 -8.51
N THR A 201 -1.17 4.43 -8.78
CA THR A 201 -1.17 5.74 -8.13
C THR A 201 -2.52 6.00 -7.45
N THR A 202 -2.51 6.18 -6.14
CA THR A 202 -3.64 6.75 -5.39
C THR A 202 -3.07 7.66 -4.33
N ALA A 203 -3.65 8.86 -4.15
CA ALA A 203 -3.21 9.80 -3.13
C ALA A 203 -3.21 9.16 -1.72
N LEU A 204 -4.12 8.21 -1.46
CA LEU A 204 -4.20 7.50 -0.19
C LEU A 204 -2.94 6.66 0.11
N ALA A 205 -2.23 6.17 -0.92
CA ALA A 205 -1.03 5.36 -0.76
C ALA A 205 0.18 6.18 -0.29
N GLU A 206 0.13 7.49 -0.43
CA GLU A 206 1.18 8.41 0.05
C GLU A 206 0.97 8.81 1.51
N ARG A 207 -0.18 8.47 2.11
CA ARG A 207 -0.56 8.90 3.47
C ARG A 207 -0.08 7.94 4.54
N ASP A 208 0.25 8.50 5.70
CA ASP A 208 0.44 7.73 6.92
C ASP A 208 -0.90 7.62 7.67
N PRO A 209 -1.41 6.41 7.94
CA PRO A 209 -2.66 6.22 8.68
C PRO A 209 -2.65 6.88 10.07
N CYS A 210 -1.48 7.06 10.68
CA CYS A 210 -1.36 7.64 12.01
C CYS A 210 -1.39 9.18 12.02
N GLU A 211 -1.49 9.85 10.87
CA GLU A 211 -1.75 11.29 10.81
C GLU A 211 -3.05 11.68 11.54
N ILE A 212 -4.00 10.74 11.69
CA ILE A 212 -5.22 10.92 12.48
C ILE A 212 -4.93 11.38 13.92
N LEU A 213 -3.79 10.96 14.50
CA LEU A 213 -3.40 11.31 15.87
C LEU A 213 -3.14 12.83 16.01
N ALA A 214 -2.74 13.52 14.95
CA ALA A 214 -2.59 14.97 14.98
C ALA A 214 -3.93 15.70 14.75
N ALA A 215 -4.91 15.03 14.16
CA ALA A 215 -6.24 15.59 13.88
C ALA A 215 -7.24 15.36 15.03
N LEU A 216 -6.99 14.39 15.91
CA LEU A 216 -7.76 14.18 17.13
C LEU A 216 -7.37 15.21 18.21
N PRO A 217 -8.28 15.59 19.13
CA PRO A 217 -7.94 16.50 20.22
C PRO A 217 -6.82 15.91 21.09
N ALA A 218 -5.84 16.73 21.46
CA ALA A 218 -4.63 16.27 22.15
C ALA A 218 -4.86 15.60 23.51
N GLY A 219 -6.04 15.80 24.13
CA GLY A 219 -6.45 15.16 25.39
C GLY A 219 -7.26 13.89 25.21
N ASP A 220 -7.64 13.53 23.99
CA ASP A 220 -8.48 12.36 23.72
C ASP A 220 -7.64 11.11 23.41
N ILE A 221 -6.33 11.25 23.19
CA ILE A 221 -5.45 10.12 22.83
C ILE A 221 -4.84 9.53 24.10
N GLY A 222 -5.33 8.36 24.49
CA GLY A 222 -4.81 7.65 25.67
C GLY A 222 -3.47 6.97 25.39
N TYR A 223 -3.30 6.37 24.22
CA TYR A 223 -2.04 5.75 23.81
C TYR A 223 -1.90 5.58 22.28
N TRP A 224 -0.66 5.42 21.82
CA TRP A 224 -0.32 4.94 20.48
C TRP A 224 0.40 3.60 20.57
N ASN A 225 -0.18 2.54 19.98
CA ASN A 225 0.45 1.23 19.88
C ASN A 225 1.31 1.13 18.60
N VAL A 226 2.53 1.66 18.66
CA VAL A 226 3.49 1.60 17.55
C VAL A 226 3.86 0.16 17.17
N PRO A 227 4.08 -0.79 18.09
CA PRO A 227 4.31 -2.20 17.73
C PRO A 227 3.17 -2.82 16.89
N GLY A 228 1.91 -2.50 17.20
CA GLY A 228 0.74 -2.96 16.42
C GLY A 228 0.45 -2.18 15.13
N THR A 229 1.17 -1.09 14.87
CA THR A 229 1.03 -0.27 13.65
C THR A 229 1.76 -0.95 12.48
N GLY A 230 1.15 -0.90 11.29
CA GLY A 230 1.71 -1.42 10.02
C GLY A 230 1.78 -0.33 8.95
N PRO A 231 2.20 -0.65 7.70
CA PRO A 231 2.41 0.37 6.66
C PRO A 231 1.17 1.22 6.41
N TYR A 232 -0.02 0.61 6.38
CA TYR A 232 -1.30 1.29 6.16
C TYR A 232 -2.32 1.02 7.28
N ARG A 233 -1.84 0.74 8.49
CA ARG A 233 -2.65 0.49 9.69
C ARG A 233 -2.10 1.27 10.87
N CYS A 234 -2.94 2.05 11.56
CA CYS A 234 -2.60 2.71 12.82
C CYS A 234 -3.39 2.11 13.98
N GLU A 235 -2.73 1.77 15.08
CA GLU A 235 -3.37 1.30 16.31
C GLU A 235 -3.19 2.28 17.46
N PHE A 236 -4.28 2.71 18.06
CA PHE A 236 -4.25 3.71 19.13
C PHE A 236 -5.44 3.54 20.08
N GLY A 237 -5.43 4.28 21.17
CA GLY A 237 -6.52 4.31 22.14
C GLY A 237 -7.11 5.71 22.25
N ILE A 238 -8.43 5.81 22.33
CA ILE A 238 -9.12 7.06 22.62
C ILE A 238 -9.69 7.02 24.04
N ASP A 239 -9.41 8.04 24.84
CA ASP A 239 -9.96 8.19 26.18
C ASP A 239 -11.44 8.56 26.09
N SER A 240 -12.30 7.79 26.80
CA SER A 240 -13.75 7.97 26.75
C SER A 240 -14.31 8.92 27.82
N GLY A 241 -13.46 9.80 28.36
CA GLY A 241 -13.82 10.82 29.36
C GLY A 241 -13.29 10.54 30.78
N PRO A 242 -13.63 11.39 31.78
CA PRO A 242 -13.02 11.38 33.12
C PRO A 242 -13.22 10.08 33.91
N ASP A 243 -14.36 9.42 33.70
CA ASP A 243 -14.72 8.15 34.36
C ASP A 243 -14.64 6.95 33.39
N GLY A 244 -14.24 7.21 32.14
CA GLY A 244 -14.19 6.24 31.06
C GLY A 244 -12.79 5.68 30.86
N GLY A 245 -12.69 4.40 30.50
CA GLY A 245 -11.41 3.81 30.10
C GLY A 245 -10.97 4.27 28.70
N THR A 246 -9.80 3.81 28.28
CA THR A 246 -9.33 4.00 26.90
C THR A 246 -9.96 2.94 25.98
N VAL A 247 -10.57 3.37 24.88
CA VAL A 247 -11.18 2.51 23.85
C VAL A 247 -10.16 2.23 22.75
N PRO A 248 -9.75 0.97 22.53
CA PRO A 248 -8.82 0.62 21.46
C PRO A 248 -9.44 0.80 20.08
N MET A 249 -8.70 1.48 19.21
CA MET A 249 -9.04 1.77 17.82
C MET A 249 -7.99 1.22 16.87
N VAL A 250 -8.45 0.79 15.70
CA VAL A 250 -7.60 0.47 14.55
C VAL A 250 -8.12 1.24 13.36
N LEU A 251 -7.27 2.10 12.78
CA LEU A 251 -7.53 2.76 11.50
C LEU A 251 -6.73 2.06 10.41
N SER A 252 -7.37 1.72 9.30
CA SER A 252 -6.71 1.13 8.13
C SER A 252 -7.02 1.93 6.87
N LEU A 253 -6.00 2.15 6.05
CA LEU A 253 -6.13 2.70 4.70
C LEU A 253 -6.05 1.54 3.72
N ARG A 254 -7.13 1.23 3.01
CA ARG A 254 -7.13 0.10 2.07
C ARG A 254 -8.16 0.21 0.96
N PRO A 255 -7.91 -0.40 -0.20
CA PRO A 255 -8.93 -0.67 -1.19
C PRO A 255 -10.02 -1.59 -0.67
N ARG A 256 -11.25 -1.39 -1.12
CA ARG A 256 -12.38 -2.31 -0.88
C ARG A 256 -13.26 -2.42 -2.12
N LEU A 257 -13.74 -3.64 -2.36
CA LEU A 257 -14.84 -3.95 -3.27
C LEU A 257 -16.09 -3.23 -2.76
N VAL A 258 -16.69 -2.32 -3.54
CA VAL A 258 -17.75 -1.43 -3.06
C VAL A 258 -18.95 -2.22 -2.56
N ASP A 259 -19.55 -3.07 -3.40
CA ASP A 259 -20.77 -3.81 -3.06
C ASP A 259 -20.57 -4.71 -1.83
N ALA A 260 -19.48 -5.49 -1.81
CA ALA A 260 -19.16 -6.37 -0.69
C ALA A 260 -18.81 -5.61 0.59
N ALA A 261 -18.29 -4.38 0.50
CA ALA A 261 -17.92 -3.59 1.67
C ALA A 261 -19.11 -2.92 2.35
N VAL A 262 -20.17 -2.62 1.60
CA VAL A 262 -21.37 -1.95 2.12
C VAL A 262 -22.50 -2.91 2.45
N GLU A 263 -22.41 -4.16 1.98
CA GLU A 263 -23.41 -5.20 2.25
C GLU A 263 -23.65 -5.38 3.75
N GLY A 264 -24.91 -5.26 4.17
CA GLY A 264 -25.33 -5.41 5.57
C GLY A 264 -24.91 -4.27 6.50
N ARG A 265 -24.31 -3.19 5.99
CA ARG A 265 -23.94 -1.99 6.76
C ARG A 265 -25.03 -0.94 6.69
N GLU A 266 -25.14 -0.17 7.77
CA GLU A 266 -26.00 1.01 7.81
C GLU A 266 -25.29 2.17 7.11
N HIS A 267 -25.92 2.74 6.09
CA HIS A 267 -25.43 3.95 5.45
C HIS A 267 -25.86 5.17 6.29
N THR A 268 -24.89 5.82 6.93
CA THR A 268 -25.09 7.12 7.56
C THR A 268 -24.67 8.22 6.58
N GLY A 269 -25.17 9.44 6.78
CA GLY A 269 -24.85 10.56 5.87
C GLY A 269 -23.34 10.75 5.68
N ALA A 270 -22.95 11.40 4.57
CA ALA A 270 -21.56 11.65 4.18
C ALA A 270 -20.75 10.42 3.68
N ASP A 271 -21.42 9.45 3.04
CA ASP A 271 -20.82 8.22 2.48
C ASP A 271 -20.13 7.34 3.54
N VAL A 272 -20.74 7.27 4.73
CA VAL A 272 -20.22 6.50 5.85
C VAL A 272 -21.04 5.23 6.01
N TYR A 273 -20.36 4.10 6.15
CA TYR A 273 -20.98 2.78 6.27
C TYR A 273 -20.60 2.15 7.61
N LEU A 274 -21.60 1.97 8.48
CA LEU A 274 -21.43 1.46 9.83
C LEU A 274 -21.80 -0.02 9.92
N ASP A 275 -20.90 -0.80 10.51
CA ASP A 275 -21.19 -2.14 10.99
C ASP A 275 -21.26 -2.12 12.52
N ARG A 276 -22.50 -2.12 13.04
CA ARG A 276 -22.77 -2.11 14.49
C ARG A 276 -22.38 -3.41 15.19
N ARG A 277 -22.23 -4.53 14.45
CA ARG A 277 -21.84 -5.83 15.02
C ARG A 277 -20.34 -5.90 15.26
N SER A 278 -19.55 -5.39 14.30
CA SER A 278 -18.09 -5.34 14.41
C SER A 278 -17.54 -4.02 14.96
N CYS A 279 -18.40 -3.05 15.27
CA CYS A 279 -18.00 -1.72 15.73
C CYS A 279 -17.03 -1.04 14.76
N SER A 280 -17.34 -1.13 13.46
CA SER A 280 -16.53 -0.52 12.42
C SER A 280 -17.30 0.49 11.59
N ALA A 281 -16.58 1.50 11.12
CA ALA A 281 -17.04 2.52 10.20
C ALA A 281 -16.11 2.56 9.00
N LEU A 282 -16.68 2.72 7.80
CA LEU A 282 -15.94 2.80 6.55
C LEU A 282 -16.39 4.01 5.75
N VAL A 283 -15.43 4.69 5.13
CA VAL A 283 -15.68 5.82 4.23
C VAL A 283 -14.84 5.64 2.97
N PHE A 284 -15.45 5.80 1.80
CA PHE A 284 -14.72 5.88 0.54
C PHE A 284 -14.12 7.28 0.37
N VAL A 285 -12.83 7.36 0.02
CA VAL A 285 -12.06 8.62 0.00
C VAL A 285 -11.45 8.95 -1.37
N GLY A 286 -11.89 8.26 -2.43
CA GLY A 286 -11.37 8.51 -3.77
C GLY A 286 -12.20 7.85 -4.87
N PRO A 287 -11.74 7.99 -6.13
CA PRO A 287 -12.37 7.39 -7.28
C PRO A 287 -12.14 5.88 -7.32
N ASP A 288 -12.77 5.21 -8.29
CA ASP A 288 -12.53 3.81 -8.59
C ASP A 288 -11.07 3.60 -8.97
N LEU A 289 -10.53 2.50 -8.48
CA LEU A 289 -9.18 2.07 -8.75
C LEU A 289 -9.12 1.35 -10.08
N GLN A 290 -8.06 1.63 -10.83
CA GLN A 290 -7.78 0.98 -12.10
C GLN A 290 -6.68 -0.07 -11.92
N ARG A 291 -6.72 -1.08 -12.78
CA ARG A 291 -5.64 -2.05 -12.95
C ARG A 291 -4.80 -1.67 -14.16
N ARG A 292 -3.55 -2.12 -14.17
CA ARG A 292 -2.68 -1.99 -15.33
C ARG A 292 -2.63 -3.32 -16.07
N LEU A 293 -3.00 -3.31 -17.34
CA LEU A 293 -2.95 -4.49 -18.20
C LEU A 293 -1.50 -4.89 -18.53
N GLY A 294 -1.30 -6.11 -19.02
CA GLY A 294 -0.01 -6.62 -19.47
C GLY A 294 0.69 -5.73 -20.50
N ASN A 295 -0.08 -5.09 -21.38
CA ASN A 295 0.41 -4.12 -22.37
C ASN A 295 0.72 -2.71 -21.80
N GLY A 296 0.46 -2.49 -20.52
CA GLY A 296 0.73 -1.22 -19.83
C GLY A 296 -0.43 -0.24 -19.79
N ALA A 297 -1.52 -0.50 -20.52
CA ALA A 297 -2.71 0.34 -20.48
C ALA A 297 -3.40 0.27 -19.12
N LEU A 298 -3.98 1.39 -18.69
CA LEU A 298 -4.91 1.40 -17.57
C LEU A 298 -6.26 0.88 -18.04
N ALA A 299 -6.90 0.06 -17.21
CA ALA A 299 -8.23 -0.46 -17.44
C ALA A 299 -9.03 -0.43 -16.14
N ASP A 300 -10.31 -0.16 -16.27
CA ASP A 300 -11.24 -0.29 -15.15
C ASP A 300 -11.31 -1.76 -14.70
N THR A 301 -11.70 -1.97 -13.45
CA THR A 301 -11.86 -3.29 -12.84
C THR A 301 -13.07 -4.07 -13.41
N GLY A 302 -13.73 -3.55 -14.46
CA GLY A 302 -14.85 -4.19 -15.17
C GLY A 302 -16.16 -3.97 -14.41
N ASP A 303 -16.92 -5.04 -14.21
CA ASP A 303 -18.20 -5.02 -13.47
C ASP A 303 -18.02 -4.85 -11.95
N ILE A 304 -16.78 -4.90 -11.47
CA ILE A 304 -16.44 -4.78 -10.06
C ILE A 304 -15.91 -3.36 -9.82
N SER A 305 -16.50 -2.63 -8.89
CA SER A 305 -15.96 -1.35 -8.41
C SER A 305 -15.10 -1.56 -7.16
N ILE A 306 -13.84 -1.12 -7.21
CA ILE A 306 -12.91 -1.14 -6.08
C ILE A 306 -12.49 0.28 -5.79
N ARG A 307 -12.64 0.75 -4.55
CA ARG A 307 -12.35 2.13 -4.17
C ARG A 307 -11.44 2.20 -2.94
N PRO A 308 -10.62 3.25 -2.82
CA PRO A 308 -9.82 3.48 -1.63
C PRO A 308 -10.72 3.87 -0.46
N THR A 309 -10.45 3.28 0.71
CA THR A 309 -11.24 3.49 1.92
C THR A 309 -10.39 3.83 3.13
N VAL A 310 -11.02 4.57 4.03
CA VAL A 310 -10.65 4.65 5.44
C VAL A 310 -11.61 3.73 6.19
N GLU A 311 -11.06 2.76 6.91
CA GLU A 311 -11.83 1.87 7.79
C GLU A 311 -11.33 2.04 9.23
N VAL A 312 -12.25 2.26 10.16
CA VAL A 312 -11.96 2.39 11.59
C VAL A 312 -12.76 1.33 12.33
N SER A 313 -12.11 0.54 13.17
CA SER A 313 -12.76 -0.45 14.04
C SER A 313 -12.41 -0.21 15.51
N GLY A 314 -13.42 -0.20 16.38
CA GLY A 314 -13.25 -0.25 17.83
C GLY A 314 -13.29 -1.69 18.33
N LYS A 315 -12.39 -2.08 19.25
CA LYS A 315 -12.30 -3.48 19.74
C LYS A 315 -13.40 -3.90 20.75
N GLN A 316 -14.39 -3.06 21.04
CA GLN A 316 -15.45 -3.36 22.01
C GLN A 316 -16.84 -3.35 21.34
N ALA A 317 -17.37 -4.53 21.06
CA ALA A 317 -18.75 -4.73 20.60
C ALA A 317 -19.66 -5.22 21.75
N PRO A 318 -20.97 -4.91 21.74
CA PRO A 318 -21.71 -4.10 20.75
C PRO A 318 -21.59 -2.59 20.99
N CYS A 319 -21.58 -1.83 19.89
CA CYS A 319 -21.60 -0.37 19.94
C CYS A 319 -23.02 0.14 20.19
N THR A 320 -23.50 0.06 21.43
CA THR A 320 -24.73 0.73 21.83
C THR A 320 -24.47 2.21 22.05
N GLY A 321 -24.88 3.06 21.08
CA GLY A 321 -24.97 4.51 21.26
C GLY A 321 -23.68 5.33 21.19
N ASN A 322 -22.51 4.69 21.24
CA ASN A 322 -21.22 5.36 21.06
C ASN A 322 -20.73 5.23 19.61
N THR A 323 -20.83 6.32 18.84
CA THR A 323 -20.43 6.40 17.42
C THR A 323 -18.96 6.79 17.24
N LEU A 324 -18.09 6.49 18.21
CA LEU A 324 -16.70 6.94 18.16
C LEU A 324 -15.94 6.46 16.90
N ALA A 325 -16.17 5.22 16.44
CA ALA A 325 -15.60 4.74 15.17
C ALA A 325 -16.07 5.57 13.96
N GLU A 326 -17.35 5.97 13.92
CA GLU A 326 -17.91 6.85 12.89
C GLU A 326 -17.23 8.23 12.93
N GLN A 327 -17.11 8.83 14.11
CA GLN A 327 -16.51 10.16 14.28
C GLN A 327 -15.04 10.18 13.82
N VAL A 328 -14.28 9.15 14.20
CA VAL A 328 -12.89 8.98 13.78
C VAL A 328 -12.82 8.73 12.27
N ALA A 329 -13.70 7.90 11.70
CA ALA A 329 -13.72 7.62 10.28
C ALA A 329 -14.06 8.85 9.43
N VAL A 330 -15.04 9.66 9.84
CA VAL A 330 -15.39 10.93 9.19
C VAL A 330 -14.23 11.91 9.24
N ARG A 331 -13.57 12.04 10.40
CA ARG A 331 -12.41 12.93 10.54
C ARG A 331 -11.23 12.49 9.70
N ALA A 332 -10.92 11.19 9.72
CA ALA A 332 -9.87 10.62 8.88
C ALA A 332 -10.20 10.76 7.39
N ALA A 333 -11.45 10.55 6.98
CA ALA A 333 -11.87 10.79 5.60
C ALA A 333 -11.68 12.25 5.19
N GLY A 334 -11.98 13.22 6.06
CA GLY A 334 -11.71 14.63 5.80
C GLY A 334 -10.22 14.96 5.68
N LEU A 335 -9.33 14.18 6.29
CA LEU A 335 -7.88 14.34 6.22
C LEU A 335 -7.27 13.72 4.95
N PHE A 336 -7.88 12.66 4.43
CA PHE A 336 -7.31 11.82 3.36
C PHE A 336 -8.04 11.91 2.00
N ARG A 337 -9.11 12.70 1.90
CA ARG A 337 -9.72 13.12 0.63
C ARG A 337 -8.89 14.22 -0.04
#